data_AF-K1U4E0-F1
#
_entry.id   AF-K1U4E0-F1
#
_cell.length_a   1.000
_cell.length_b   1.000
_cell.length_c   1.000
_cell.angle_alpha   90.00
_cell.angle_beta   90.00
_cell.angle_gamma   90.00
#
_symmetry.space_group_name_H-M   'P 1'
#
loop_
_entity.id
_entity.type
_entity.pdbx_description
1 polymer ?
#
loop_
_entity_poly.entity_id
_entity_poly.type
_entity_poly.pdbx_seq_one_letter_code
_entity_poly.pdbx_strand_id
1 'polypeptide(L)'
;MKNYHTAIGVSGTHGKTTTTSMLSQIMLEANTDPTILVGGIMPAINGNTRIGHSDNMITEACEYTNSFLSFAPTIGIILNVAADHLDFFKDLDDIRHSFRRYAELIPEGGALVINSDIDNLDYFTEGLKCNVITVGSDPEKSMYSAANITYD
;
A
#
# COMPACT_ATOMS: atom_id res chain seq x y z
N MET A 1 12.32 -2.54 -7.61
CA MET A 1 11.79 -1.22 -7.20
C MET A 1 12.85 -0.11 -7.14
N LYS A 2 14.10 -0.37 -6.73
CA LYS A 2 15.15 0.67 -6.61
C LYS A 2 15.47 1.48 -7.88
N ASN A 3 15.08 1.00 -9.06
CA ASN A 3 15.29 1.67 -10.34
C ASN A 3 14.12 2.60 -10.73
N TYR A 4 13.09 2.73 -9.90
CA TYR A 4 11.95 3.61 -10.12
C TYR A 4 12.03 4.78 -9.14
N HIS A 5 11.85 6.00 -9.64
CA HIS A 5 11.75 7.19 -8.81
C HIS A 5 10.50 7.13 -7.92
N THR A 6 9.35 6.73 -8.49
CA THR A 6 8.09 6.58 -7.78
C THR A 6 7.71 5.11 -7.75
N ALA A 7 7.99 4.42 -6.65
CA ALA A 7 7.67 3.02 -6.47
C ALA A 7 6.58 2.88 -5.40
N ILE A 8 5.36 2.57 -5.83
CA ILE A 8 4.16 2.46 -5.01
C ILE A 8 3.94 0.99 -4.64
N GLY A 9 4.02 0.67 -3.35
CA GLY A 9 3.73 -0.67 -2.82
C GLY A 9 2.44 -0.68 -2.03
N VAL A 10 1.43 -1.43 -2.51
CA VAL A 10 0.12 -1.55 -1.87
C VAL A 10 0.07 -2.77 -0.98
N SER A 11 0.08 -2.56 0.34
CA SER A 11 0.05 -3.60 1.36
C SER A 11 -1.21 -3.57 2.22
N GLY A 12 -1.44 -4.66 2.94
CA GLY A 12 -2.56 -4.85 3.85
C GLY A 12 -3.11 -6.25 3.71
N THR A 13 -3.72 -6.82 4.74
CA THR A 13 -4.20 -8.20 4.70
C THR A 13 -5.23 -8.41 3.57
N HIS A 14 -6.15 -7.46 3.40
CA HIS A 14 -7.17 -7.49 2.35
C HIS A 14 -7.16 -6.24 1.46
N GLY A 15 -7.76 -6.34 0.28
CA GLY A 15 -7.99 -5.19 -0.61
C GLY A 15 -6.83 -4.80 -1.52
N LYS A 16 -5.64 -5.43 -1.37
CA LYS A 16 -4.42 -5.15 -2.17
C LYS A 16 -4.71 -5.11 -3.68
N THR A 17 -5.30 -6.16 -4.22
CA THR A 17 -5.58 -6.27 -5.66
C THR A 17 -6.54 -5.22 -6.17
N THR A 18 -7.64 -4.97 -5.45
CA THR A 18 -8.62 -3.95 -5.82
C THR A 18 -7.99 -2.57 -5.83
N THR A 19 -7.30 -2.19 -4.76
CA THR A 19 -6.66 -0.87 -4.65
C THR A 19 -5.54 -0.69 -5.67
N THR A 20 -4.70 -1.71 -5.87
CA THR A 20 -3.63 -1.67 -6.89
C THR A 20 -4.22 -1.48 -8.29
N SER A 21 -5.31 -2.17 -8.60
CA SER A 21 -6.01 -2.04 -9.89
C SER A 21 -6.63 -0.65 -10.05
N MET A 22 -7.28 -0.11 -9.02
CA MET A 22 -7.86 1.23 -9.05
C MET A 22 -6.80 2.31 -9.27
N LEU A 23 -5.70 2.27 -8.52
CA LEU A 23 -4.59 3.20 -8.67
C LEU A 23 -3.93 3.07 -10.05
N SER A 24 -3.73 1.84 -10.53
CA SER A 24 -3.20 1.57 -11.87
C SER A 24 -4.10 2.19 -12.95
N GLN A 25 -5.43 2.06 -12.82
CA GLN A 25 -6.38 2.65 -13.76
C GLN A 25 -6.26 4.18 -13.77
N ILE A 26 -6.27 4.82 -12.59
CA ILE A 26 -6.11 6.28 -12.48
C ILE A 26 -4.81 6.74 -13.15
N MET A 27 -3.71 6.03 -12.92
CA MET A 27 -2.40 6.38 -13.50
C MET A 27 -2.34 6.21 -15.02
N LEU A 28 -3.03 5.21 -15.56
CA LEU A 28 -3.17 4.99 -17.01
C LEU A 28 -4.01 6.09 -17.65
N GLU A 29 -5.16 6.43 -17.07
CA GLU A 29 -6.04 7.52 -17.54
C GLU A 29 -5.35 8.89 -17.43
N ALA A 30 -4.49 9.07 -16.42
CA ALA A 30 -3.66 10.25 -16.27
C ALA A 30 -2.44 10.28 -17.22
N ASN A 31 -2.28 9.30 -18.10
CA ASN A 31 -1.19 9.19 -19.07
C ASN A 31 0.22 9.21 -18.43
N THR A 32 0.36 8.63 -17.24
CA THR A 32 1.66 8.59 -16.51
C THR A 32 2.54 7.38 -16.86
N ASP A 33 2.07 6.51 -17.76
CA ASP A 33 2.74 5.33 -18.31
C ASP A 33 3.52 4.45 -17.30
N PRO A 34 2.89 3.98 -16.19
CA PRO A 34 3.60 3.24 -15.15
C PRO A 34 3.87 1.78 -15.53
N THR A 35 4.90 1.20 -14.93
CA THR A 35 5.02 -0.26 -14.79
C THR A 35 4.05 -0.75 -13.71
N ILE A 36 3.27 -1.79 -14.01
CA ILE A 36 2.20 -2.30 -13.14
C ILE A 36 2.42 -3.80 -12.90
N LEU A 37 2.36 -4.22 -11.62
CA LEU A 37 2.27 -5.62 -11.19
C LEU A 37 1.07 -5.81 -10.26
N VAL A 38 0.06 -6.55 -10.71
CA VAL A 38 -1.14 -6.89 -9.94
C VAL A 38 -1.16 -8.41 -9.72
N GLY A 39 -1.69 -8.89 -8.60
CA GLY A 39 -1.81 -10.32 -8.28
C GLY A 39 -2.92 -11.04 -9.06
N GLY A 40 -3.80 -10.29 -9.72
CA GLY A 40 -4.90 -10.77 -10.56
C GLY A 40 -4.88 -10.21 -11.98
N ILE A 41 -5.81 -10.65 -12.82
CA ILE A 41 -5.97 -10.15 -14.19
C ILE A 41 -6.70 -8.81 -14.14
N MET A 42 -6.03 -7.76 -14.62
CA MET A 42 -6.59 -6.43 -14.81
C MET A 42 -6.96 -6.23 -16.29
N PRO A 43 -8.24 -6.04 -16.63
CA PRO A 43 -8.68 -5.89 -18.03
C PRO A 43 -7.99 -4.75 -18.78
N ALA A 44 -7.77 -3.61 -18.12
CA ALA A 44 -7.16 -2.43 -18.75
C ALA A 44 -5.73 -2.64 -19.26
N ILE A 45 -5.03 -3.67 -18.78
CA ILE A 45 -3.69 -4.04 -19.26
C ILE A 45 -3.67 -5.43 -19.90
N ASN A 46 -4.83 -6.08 -20.08
CA ASN A 46 -4.99 -7.43 -20.61
C ASN A 46 -4.10 -8.49 -19.91
N GLY A 47 -3.91 -8.36 -18.60
CA GLY A 47 -3.01 -9.25 -17.86
C GLY A 47 -2.80 -8.80 -16.42
N ASN A 48 -1.77 -9.36 -15.80
CA ASN A 48 -1.37 -9.04 -14.42
C ASN A 48 -0.09 -8.20 -14.36
N THR A 49 0.57 -8.01 -15.51
CA THR A 49 1.84 -7.29 -15.65
C THR A 49 1.78 -6.40 -16.87
N ARG A 50 2.22 -5.15 -16.71
CA ARG A 50 2.47 -4.22 -17.80
C ARG A 50 3.79 -3.53 -17.57
N ILE A 51 4.64 -3.46 -18.59
CA ILE A 51 5.87 -2.67 -18.54
C ILE A 51 5.58 -1.31 -19.17
N GLY A 52 5.75 -0.24 -18.39
CA GLY A 52 5.67 1.14 -18.87
C GLY A 52 7.06 1.72 -19.15
N HIS A 53 7.11 2.97 -19.63
CA HIS A 53 8.35 3.66 -19.93
C HIS A 53 8.67 4.81 -18.97
N SER A 54 7.81 5.09 -17.98
CA SER A 54 8.08 6.10 -16.96
C SER A 54 8.84 5.52 -15.76
N ASP A 55 9.30 6.41 -14.89
CA ASP A 55 9.92 6.06 -13.61
C ASP A 55 8.90 5.73 -12.50
N ASN A 56 7.65 5.45 -12.88
CA ASN A 56 6.59 5.08 -11.96
C ASN A 56 6.36 3.56 -11.99
N MET A 57 6.28 2.95 -10.81
CA MET A 57 5.90 1.56 -10.62
C MET A 57 4.80 1.47 -9.58
N ILE A 58 3.82 0.61 -9.83
CA ILE A 58 2.82 0.22 -8.84
C ILE A 58 2.74 -1.29 -8.72
N THR A 59 2.72 -1.79 -7.48
CA THR A 59 2.66 -3.22 -7.22
C THR A 59 1.97 -3.57 -5.91
N GLU A 60 1.37 -4.75 -5.85
CA GLU A 60 0.96 -5.37 -4.59
C GLU A 60 2.19 -5.74 -3.75
N ALA A 61 2.14 -5.41 -2.45
CA ALA A 61 3.15 -5.73 -1.46
C ALA A 61 2.54 -6.67 -0.41
N CYS A 62 2.84 -7.96 -0.51
CA CYS A 62 2.26 -8.98 0.36
C CYS A 62 3.12 -9.22 1.61
N GLU A 63 2.45 -9.25 2.75
CA GLU A 63 3.02 -9.55 4.07
C GLU A 63 3.42 -11.02 4.22
N TYR A 64 2.81 -11.94 3.45
CA TYR A 64 3.08 -13.37 3.56
C TYR A 64 4.58 -13.65 3.44
N THR A 65 5.12 -14.44 4.36
CA THR A 65 6.56 -14.76 4.45
C THR A 65 7.49 -13.54 4.54
N ASN A 66 6.98 -12.40 5.02
CA ASN A 66 7.69 -11.11 5.05
C ASN A 66 8.20 -10.66 3.66
N SER A 67 7.56 -11.11 2.57
CA SER A 67 8.09 -10.92 1.21
C SER A 67 8.22 -9.44 0.82
N PHE A 68 7.28 -8.60 1.26
CA PHE A 68 7.33 -7.15 1.05
C PHE A 68 8.55 -6.45 1.68
N LEU A 69 9.29 -7.11 2.60
CA LEU A 69 10.44 -6.49 3.27
C LEU A 69 11.67 -6.45 2.36
N SER A 70 11.61 -7.17 1.25
CA SER A 70 12.61 -7.12 0.18
C SER A 70 12.34 -5.97 -0.81
N PHE A 71 11.24 -5.23 -0.64
CA PHE A 71 10.88 -4.13 -1.53
C PHE A 71 11.62 -2.85 -1.13
N ALA A 72 11.54 -1.84 -2.00
CA ALA A 72 12.08 -0.51 -1.75
C ALA A 72 11.06 0.53 -2.25
N PRO A 73 9.91 0.66 -1.57
CA PRO A 73 8.89 1.63 -1.95
C PRO A 73 9.37 3.05 -1.65
N THR A 74 9.06 4.00 -2.54
CA THR A 74 9.09 5.43 -2.19
C THR A 74 7.74 5.90 -1.67
N ILE A 75 6.66 5.19 -2.03
CA ILE A 75 5.33 5.33 -1.44
C ILE A 75 4.86 3.96 -0.98
N GLY A 76 4.65 3.79 0.32
CA GLY A 76 4.05 2.59 0.90
C GLY A 76 2.59 2.84 1.27
N ILE A 77 1.70 1.88 1.01
CA ILE A 77 0.30 1.94 1.44
C ILE A 77 0.02 0.78 2.39
N ILE A 78 -0.61 1.04 3.54
CA ILE A 78 -1.09 0.02 4.49
C ILE A 78 -2.62 0.17 4.63
N LEU A 79 -3.37 -0.75 4.01
CA LEU A 79 -4.84 -0.68 3.96
C LEU A 79 -5.51 -1.16 5.26
N ASN A 80 -4.98 -2.22 5.85
CA ASN A 80 -5.48 -2.87 7.06
C ASN A 80 -4.42 -3.87 7.57
N VAL A 81 -4.51 -4.23 8.84
CA VAL A 81 -3.69 -5.27 9.47
C VAL A 81 -4.61 -6.19 10.25
N ALA A 82 -4.77 -7.42 9.80
CA ALA A 82 -5.62 -8.42 10.41
C ALA A 82 -4.87 -9.75 10.60
N ALA A 83 -5.39 -10.60 11.49
CA ALA A 83 -4.84 -11.92 11.73
C ALA A 83 -5.16 -12.84 10.53
N ASP A 84 -4.16 -13.07 9.71
CA ASP A 84 -4.15 -14.00 8.59
C ASP A 84 -2.75 -14.61 8.49
N HIS A 85 -2.55 -15.62 7.64
CA HIS A 85 -1.22 -16.21 7.42
C HIS A 85 -0.54 -16.73 8.70
N LEU A 86 -1.32 -17.23 9.66
CA LEU A 86 -0.85 -17.76 10.94
C LEU A 86 -0.10 -19.11 10.81
N ASP A 87 -0.02 -19.66 9.60
CA ASP A 87 0.91 -20.73 9.22
C ASP A 87 2.37 -20.26 9.17
N PHE A 88 2.58 -18.94 8.97
CA PHE A 88 3.88 -18.30 8.98
C PHE A 88 4.08 -17.39 10.20
N PHE A 89 3.10 -16.52 10.48
CA PHE A 89 3.17 -15.58 11.61
C PHE A 89 2.75 -16.23 12.91
N LYS A 90 3.43 -15.88 14.00
CA LYS A 90 3.11 -16.41 15.33
C LYS A 90 1.72 -15.97 15.81
N ASP A 91 1.43 -14.68 15.67
CA ASP A 91 0.22 -14.01 16.14
C ASP A 91 0.05 -12.65 15.44
N LEU A 92 -1.01 -11.91 15.79
CA LEU A 92 -1.27 -10.58 15.24
C LEU A 92 -0.14 -9.59 15.52
N ASP A 93 0.54 -9.70 16.67
CA ASP A 93 1.63 -8.77 17.00
C ASP A 93 2.84 -8.99 16.08
N ASP A 94 3.13 -10.23 15.71
CA ASP A 94 4.16 -10.57 14.71
C ASP A 94 3.82 -9.99 13.32
N ILE A 95 2.56 -10.07 12.90
CA ILE A 95 2.07 -9.45 11.66
C ILE A 95 2.22 -7.92 11.74
N ARG A 96 1.77 -7.30 12.83
CA ARG A 96 1.88 -5.85 13.07
C ARG A 96 3.35 -5.41 13.01
N HIS A 97 4.25 -6.18 13.60
CA HIS A 97 5.68 -5.90 13.54
C HIS A 97 6.19 -5.93 12.09
N SER A 98 5.76 -6.91 11.30
CA SER A 98 6.11 -6.98 9.87
C SER A 98 5.65 -5.75 9.08
N PHE A 99 4.41 -5.28 9.30
CA PHE A 99 3.91 -4.05 8.68
C PHE A 99 4.66 -2.79 9.15
N ARG A 100 5.03 -2.72 10.43
CA ARG A 100 5.89 -1.64 10.93
C ARG A 100 7.25 -1.65 10.23
N ARG A 101 7.87 -2.82 10.10
CA ARG A 101 9.12 -3.00 9.35
C ARG A 101 8.99 -2.55 7.90
N TYR A 102 7.85 -2.82 7.26
CA TYR A 102 7.56 -2.34 5.90
C TYR A 102 7.48 -0.81 5.83
N ALA A 103 6.80 -0.17 6.78
CA ALA A 103 6.75 1.29 6.87
C ALA A 103 8.15 1.93 7.04
N GLU A 104 9.03 1.27 7.80
CA GLU A 104 10.43 1.71 7.99
C GLU A 104 11.30 1.63 6.73
N LEU A 105 10.88 0.89 5.69
CA LEU A 105 11.60 0.83 4.41
C LEU A 105 11.41 2.10 3.57
N ILE A 106 10.38 2.90 3.86
CA ILE A 106 10.07 4.10 3.11
C ILE A 106 11.11 5.17 3.44
N PRO A 107 11.83 5.72 2.45
CA PRO A 107 12.89 6.67 2.69
C PRO A 107 12.37 8.02 3.19
N GLU A 108 13.27 8.82 3.75
CA GLU A 108 13.03 10.24 3.98
C GLU A 108 12.67 10.94 2.66
N GLY A 109 11.64 11.78 2.67
CA GLY A 109 11.05 12.37 1.46
C GLY A 109 10.05 11.48 0.72
N GLY A 110 9.94 10.19 1.08
CA GLY A 110 8.85 9.32 0.65
C GLY A 110 7.56 9.54 1.44
N ALA A 111 6.55 8.70 1.20
CA ALA A 111 5.27 8.77 1.91
C ALA A 111 4.73 7.39 2.34
N LEU A 112 4.19 7.33 3.55
CA LEU A 112 3.32 6.27 4.02
C LEU A 112 1.87 6.74 3.93
N VAL A 113 1.05 6.06 3.14
CA VAL A 113 -0.41 6.20 3.17
C VAL A 113 -0.97 5.09 4.04
N ILE A 114 -1.65 5.41 5.12
CA ILE A 114 -2.12 4.40 6.08
C ILE A 114 -3.56 4.64 6.49
N ASN A 115 -4.30 3.54 6.61
CA ASN A 115 -5.67 3.61 7.12
C ASN A 115 -5.66 3.96 8.61
N SER A 116 -6.25 5.10 8.98
CA SER A 116 -6.33 5.55 10.38
C SER A 116 -7.31 4.76 11.24
N ASP A 117 -8.13 3.90 10.61
CA ASP A 117 -9.03 2.99 11.33
C ASP A 117 -8.30 1.75 11.88
N ILE A 118 -6.99 1.63 11.64
CA ILE A 118 -6.14 0.59 12.23
C ILE A 118 -5.88 0.89 13.71
N ASP A 119 -6.10 -0.11 14.56
CA ASP A 119 -5.86 -0.02 15.99
C ASP A 119 -4.41 0.32 16.32
N ASN A 120 -4.23 1.26 17.24
CA ASN A 120 -2.93 1.75 17.69
C ASN A 120 -2.04 2.18 16.50
N LEU A 121 -2.54 3.17 15.75
CA LEU A 121 -1.90 3.71 14.56
C LEU A 121 -0.45 4.19 14.83
N ASP A 122 -0.24 4.81 15.99
CA ASP A 122 1.06 5.37 16.39
C ASP A 122 2.17 4.32 16.41
N TYR A 123 1.84 3.06 16.74
CA TYR A 123 2.78 1.94 16.65
C TYR A 123 3.43 1.82 15.26
N PHE A 124 2.68 2.12 14.20
CA PHE A 124 3.17 2.02 12.83
C PHE A 124 3.89 3.29 12.37
N THR A 125 3.52 4.46 12.90
CA THR A 125 3.92 5.76 12.35
C THR A 125 4.97 6.50 13.17
N GLU A 126 5.11 6.20 14.46
CA GLU A 126 6.02 6.89 15.36
C GLU A 126 7.49 6.74 14.90
N GLY A 127 8.23 7.85 14.89
CA GLY A 127 9.63 7.90 14.51
C GLY A 127 9.92 7.64 13.01
N LEU A 128 8.91 7.49 12.15
CA LEU A 128 9.13 7.43 10.70
C LEU A 128 9.67 8.78 10.20
N LYS A 129 10.57 8.72 9.22
CA LYS A 129 11.15 9.90 8.55
C LYS A 129 10.40 10.29 7.28
N CYS A 130 9.53 9.41 6.79
CA CYS A 130 8.70 9.67 5.63
C CYS A 130 7.47 10.50 6.04
N ASN A 131 6.83 11.12 5.06
CA ASN A 131 5.56 11.80 5.30
C ASN A 131 4.47 10.77 5.60
N VAL A 132 3.66 10.98 6.64
CA VAL A 132 2.52 10.12 6.97
C VAL A 132 1.24 10.78 6.51
N ILE A 133 0.47 10.09 5.67
CA ILE A 133 -0.82 10.53 5.13
C ILE A 133 -1.87 9.53 5.60
N THR A 134 -2.83 10.00 6.40
CA THR A 134 -3.91 9.16 6.92
C THR A 134 -5.15 9.21 6.02
N VAL A 135 -5.71 8.04 5.74
CA VAL A 135 -6.99 7.88 5.07
C VAL A 135 -7.92 7.07 5.97
N GLY A 136 -9.22 7.35 6.02
CA GLY A 136 -10.09 6.60 6.93
C GLY A 136 -11.52 7.08 6.94
N SER A 137 -12.37 6.39 7.69
CA SER A 137 -13.79 6.73 7.81
C SER A 137 -14.06 7.89 8.76
N ASP A 138 -13.16 8.15 9.71
CA ASP A 138 -13.29 9.22 10.70
C ASP A 138 -12.56 10.50 10.25
N PRO A 139 -13.29 11.58 9.87
CA PRO A 139 -12.69 12.83 9.39
C PRO A 139 -11.92 13.59 10.47
N GLU A 140 -12.12 13.29 11.76
CA GLU A 140 -11.36 13.90 12.85
C GLU A 140 -9.97 13.26 13.01
N LYS A 141 -9.79 12.03 12.49
CA LYS A 141 -8.52 11.27 12.58
C LYS A 141 -7.77 11.18 11.25
N SER A 142 -8.45 11.40 10.14
CA SER A 142 -7.91 11.17 8.79
C SER A 142 -7.65 12.48 8.06
N MET A 143 -6.51 12.57 7.39
CA MET A 143 -6.26 13.66 6.43
C MET A 143 -7.23 13.61 5.25
N TYR A 144 -7.61 12.40 4.83
CA TYR A 144 -8.63 12.17 3.81
C TYR A 144 -9.70 11.20 4.30
N SER A 145 -10.96 11.62 4.23
CA SER A 145 -12.11 10.78 4.52
C SER A 145 -13.18 10.94 3.45
N ALA A 146 -13.89 9.85 3.19
CA ALA A 146 -15.11 9.91 2.39
C ALA A 146 -16.24 10.52 3.22
N ALA A 147 -16.98 11.45 2.63
CA ALA A 147 -18.13 12.09 3.25
C ALA A 147 -19.36 11.91 2.35
N ASN A 148 -20.56 12.07 2.94
CA ASN A 148 -21.84 11.97 2.23
C ASN A 148 -22.06 10.61 1.53
N ILE A 149 -21.64 9.52 2.18
CA ILE A 149 -21.90 8.16 1.70
C ILE A 149 -23.39 7.87 1.85
N THR A 150 -24.07 7.63 0.74
CA THR A 150 -25.46 7.19 0.67
C THR A 150 -25.54 5.79 0.09
N TYR A 151 -26.49 5.00 0.55
CA TYR A 151 -26.79 3.69 0.02
C TYR A 151 -28.17 3.75 -0.63
N ASP A 152 -28.31 3.13 -1.80
CA ASP A 152 -29.59 2.98 -2.51
C ASP A 152 -30.49 1.92 -1.85
#